data_AF-A0A090QCU0-F1
#
_entry.id   AF-A0A090QCU0-F1
#
_cell.length_a   1.000
_cell.length_b   1.000
_cell.length_c   1.000
_cell.angle_alpha   90.00
_cell.angle_beta   90.00
_cell.angle_gamma   90.00
#
_symmetry.space_group_name_H-M   'P 1'
#
loop_
_entity.id
_entity.type
_entity.pdbx_description
1 polymer ?
#
loop_
_entity_poly.entity_id
_entity_poly.type
_entity_poly.pdbx_seq_one_letter_code
_entity_poly.pdbx_strand_id
1 'polypeptide(L)'
;MTLCEADITTKNPYRFKKYHNNFQKVRDKIIEVEERDHVRNFQPPVSGEEIMKAFNLQPCREIGMIKSAIKNSILDGDIPNEHDAAYAFMIEKGIKLGLTQVEEL
;
A
#
# COMPACT_ATOMS: atom_id res chain seq x y z
N MET A 1 -9.52 11.42 18.65
CA MET A 1 -8.90 12.08 19.83
C MET A 1 -9.48 13.45 20.18
N THR A 2 -10.04 14.20 19.22
CA THR A 2 -10.57 15.56 19.44
C THR A 2 -11.65 15.66 20.52
N LEU A 3 -12.54 14.67 20.64
CA LEU A 3 -13.59 14.65 21.68
C LEU A 3 -13.03 14.36 23.09
N CYS A 4 -11.97 13.56 23.19
CA CYS A 4 -11.34 13.22 24.48
C CYS A 4 -10.49 14.38 25.03
N GLU A 5 -9.91 15.20 24.15
CA GLU A 5 -9.17 16.40 24.54
C GLU A 5 -10.11 17.51 25.05
N ALA A 6 -11.29 17.64 24.43
CA ALA A 6 -12.32 18.60 24.83
C ALA A 6 -12.91 18.31 26.23
N ASP A 7 -12.87 17.05 26.68
CA ASP A 7 -13.38 16.64 28.00
C ASP A 7 -12.40 16.92 29.16
N ILE A 8 -11.20 17.44 28.87
CA ILE A 8 -10.22 17.83 29.89
C ILE A 8 -10.69 19.12 30.59
N THR A 9 -11.48 18.98 31.65
CA THR A 9 -12.10 20.10 32.40
C THR A 9 -11.38 20.46 33.70
N THR A 10 -10.09 20.17 33.82
CA THR A 10 -9.34 20.43 35.07
C THR A 10 -9.02 21.91 35.28
N LYS A 11 -9.29 22.43 36.49
CA LYS A 11 -8.89 23.78 36.92
C LYS A 11 -7.38 23.91 37.23
N ASN A 12 -6.64 22.80 37.26
CA ASN A 12 -5.20 22.80 37.54
C ASN A 12 -4.41 23.06 36.24
N PRO A 13 -3.75 24.22 36.09
CA PRO A 13 -3.09 24.61 34.84
C PRO A 13 -1.90 23.70 34.48
N TYR A 14 -1.22 23.13 35.47
CA TYR A 14 -0.12 22.19 35.25
C TYR A 14 -0.62 20.85 34.66
N ARG A 15 -1.72 20.32 35.22
CA ARG A 15 -2.35 19.09 34.71
C ARG A 15 -2.94 19.31 33.31
N PHE A 16 -3.60 20.44 33.10
CA PHE A 16 -4.16 20.82 31.80
C PHE A 16 -3.08 20.79 30.70
N LYS A 17 -1.96 21.49 30.93
CA LYS A 17 -0.83 21.56 30.00
C LYS A 17 -0.18 20.19 29.78
N LYS A 18 -0.01 19.40 30.84
CA LYS A 18 0.56 18.04 30.76
C LYS A 18 -0.28 17.12 29.88
N TYR A 19 -1.61 17.11 30.07
CA TYR A 19 -2.49 16.23 29.31
C TYR A 19 -2.58 16.62 27.84
N HIS A 20 -2.74 17.91 27.53
CA HIS A 20 -2.73 18.40 26.15
C HIS A 20 -1.40 18.08 25.44
N ASN A 21 -0.26 18.31 26.10
CA ASN A 21 1.05 17.97 25.54
C ASN A 21 1.21 16.47 25.24
N ASN A 22 0.60 15.60 26.05
CA ASN A 22 0.62 14.17 25.77
C ASN A 22 -0.26 13.81 24.57
N PHE A 23 -1.43 14.43 24.43
CA PHE A 23 -2.28 14.24 23.25
C PHE A 23 -1.62 14.73 21.96
N GLN A 24 -0.92 15.87 21.99
CA GLN A 24 -0.11 16.36 20.87
C GLN A 24 0.94 15.33 20.44
N LYS A 25 1.73 14.81 21.38
CA LYS A 25 2.72 13.76 21.09
C LYS A 25 2.11 12.48 20.50
N VAL A 26 0.90 12.12 20.91
CA VAL A 26 0.20 10.96 20.34
C VAL A 26 -0.30 11.27 18.94
N ARG A 27 -0.81 12.48 18.65
CA ARG A 27 -1.19 12.91 17.29
C ARG A 27 0.00 12.84 16.34
N ASP A 28 1.13 13.41 16.74
CA ASP A 28 2.34 13.42 15.90
C ASP A 28 2.79 11.99 15.55
N LYS A 29 2.75 11.09 16.53
CA LYS A 29 3.06 9.66 16.31
C LYS A 29 2.07 8.96 15.41
N ILE A 30 0.78 9.29 15.51
CA ILE A 30 -0.24 8.69 14.62
C ILE A 30 0.00 9.14 13.18
N ILE A 31 0.29 10.42 12.97
CA ILE A 31 0.61 10.95 11.62
C ILE A 31 1.84 10.25 11.06
N GLU A 32 2.93 10.14 11.84
CA GLU A 32 4.15 9.42 11.42
C GLU A 32 3.85 7.96 11.06
N VAL A 33 3.02 7.28 11.85
CA VAL A 33 2.64 5.88 11.59
C VAL A 33 1.76 5.79 10.35
N GLU A 34 0.77 6.66 10.17
CA GLU A 34 -0.11 6.69 9.00
C GLU A 34 0.67 6.96 7.71
N GLU A 35 1.61 7.90 7.71
CA GLU A 35 2.50 8.17 6.56
C GLU A 35 3.31 6.93 6.18
N ARG A 36 3.86 6.22 7.17
CA ARG A 36 4.62 4.98 6.95
C ARG A 36 3.72 3.83 6.50
N ASP A 37 2.47 3.80 6.96
CA ASP A 37 1.52 2.74 6.63
C ASP A 37 0.84 2.98 5.27
N HIS A 38 0.69 4.23 4.82
CA HIS A 38 0.22 4.56 3.47
C HIS A 38 1.08 3.93 2.38
N VAL A 39 2.40 3.90 2.57
CA VAL A 39 3.34 3.21 1.66
C VAL A 39 3.15 1.68 1.70
N ARG A 40 2.81 1.13 2.88
CA ARG A 40 2.62 -0.32 3.06
C ARG A 40 1.29 -0.81 2.50
N ASN A 41 0.21 -0.05 2.71
CA ASN A 41 -1.14 -0.35 2.26
C ASN A 41 -1.35 -0.13 0.75
N PHE A 42 -0.31 0.30 0.04
CA PHE A 42 -0.33 0.32 -1.41
C PHE A 42 -0.62 -1.09 -1.98
N GLN A 43 -1.79 -1.22 -2.59
CA GLN A 43 -2.23 -2.41 -3.32
C GLN A 43 -1.94 -2.20 -4.81
N PRO A 44 -1.27 -3.15 -5.49
CA PRO A 44 -1.12 -3.06 -6.94
C PRO A 44 -2.50 -3.14 -7.61
N PRO A 45 -2.69 -2.45 -8.75
CA PRO A 45 -3.98 -2.41 -9.44
C PRO A 45 -4.34 -3.74 -10.12
N VAL A 46 -3.36 -4.64 -10.30
CA VAL A 46 -3.55 -5.98 -10.88
C VAL A 46 -3.65 -7.03 -9.78
N SER A 47 -4.73 -7.80 -9.80
CA SER A 47 -4.95 -8.88 -8.84
C SER A 47 -4.15 -10.15 -9.18
N GLY A 48 -3.99 -11.05 -8.20
CA GLY A 48 -3.33 -12.33 -8.45
C GLY A 48 -4.12 -13.24 -9.41
N GLU A 49 -5.44 -13.12 -9.37
CA GLU A 49 -6.33 -13.89 -10.24
C GLU A 49 -6.19 -13.48 -11.70
N GLU A 50 -6.01 -12.19 -11.97
CA GLU A 50 -5.72 -11.70 -13.33
C GLU A 50 -4.41 -12.27 -13.86
N ILE A 51 -3.34 -12.30 -13.05
CA ILE A 51 -2.06 -12.91 -13.44
C ILE A 51 -2.25 -14.40 -13.75
N MET A 52 -3.00 -15.11 -12.89
CA MET A 52 -3.29 -16.53 -13.10
C MET A 52 -4.05 -16.78 -14.39
N LYS A 53 -5.05 -15.96 -14.72
CA LYS A 53 -5.81 -16.06 -15.97
C LYS A 53 -4.95 -15.73 -17.20
N ALA A 54 -4.20 -14.64 -17.15
CA ALA A 54 -3.40 -14.16 -18.29
C ALA A 54 -2.31 -15.16 -18.73
N PHE A 55 -1.72 -15.91 -17.79
CA PHE A 55 -0.69 -16.90 -18.08
C PHE A 55 -1.16 -18.35 -17.92
N ASN A 56 -2.44 -18.57 -17.61
CA ASN A 56 -3.02 -19.88 -17.25
C ASN A 56 -2.17 -20.65 -16.23
N LEU A 57 -1.73 -19.95 -15.18
CA LEU A 57 -0.86 -20.48 -14.13
C LEU A 57 -1.64 -20.86 -12.87
N GLN A 58 -1.19 -21.92 -12.23
CA GLN A 58 -1.59 -22.25 -10.86
C GLN A 58 -0.89 -21.32 -9.84
N PRO A 59 -1.36 -21.24 -8.58
CA PRO A 59 -0.70 -20.46 -7.54
C PRO A 59 0.78 -20.85 -7.37
N CYS A 60 1.68 -20.05 -7.91
CA CYS A 60 3.12 -20.29 -7.92
C CYS A 60 3.92 -19.10 -7.37
N ARG A 61 5.22 -19.32 -7.14
CA ARG A 61 6.13 -18.28 -6.62
C ARG A 61 6.27 -17.09 -7.58
N GLU A 62 6.17 -17.33 -8.88
CA GLU A 62 6.35 -16.29 -9.91
C GLU A 62 5.27 -15.22 -9.85
N ILE A 63 4.03 -15.60 -9.54
CA ILE A 63 2.94 -14.63 -9.32
C ILE A 63 3.29 -13.66 -8.19
N GLY A 64 3.86 -14.17 -7.09
CA GLY A 64 4.33 -13.34 -5.99
C GLY A 64 5.47 -12.39 -6.39
N MET A 65 6.38 -12.85 -7.26
CA MET A 65 7.46 -12.02 -7.79
C MET A 65 6.91 -10.91 -8.70
N ILE A 66 5.96 -11.23 -9.57
CA ILE A 66 5.32 -10.26 -10.48
C ILE A 66 4.56 -9.20 -9.68
N LYS A 67 3.75 -9.59 -8.69
CA LYS A 67 3.05 -8.65 -7.79
C LYS A 67 4.00 -7.69 -7.09
N SER A 68 5.11 -8.24 -6.58
CA SER A 68 6.13 -7.44 -5.88
C SER A 68 6.84 -6.50 -6.85
N ALA A 69 7.13 -6.94 -8.07
CA ALA A 69 7.75 -6.14 -9.10
C ALA A 69 6.84 -4.97 -9.54
N ILE A 70 5.55 -5.21 -9.74
CA ILE A 70 4.56 -4.17 -10.05
C ILE A 70 4.49 -3.16 -8.90
N LYS A 71 4.35 -3.64 -7.65
CA LYS A 71 4.31 -2.77 -6.46
C LYS A 71 5.54 -1.87 -6.39
N ASN A 72 6.73 -2.43 -6.55
CA ASN A 72 7.97 -1.66 -6.48
C ASN A 72 8.06 -0.66 -7.64
N SER A 73 7.75 -1.07 -8.87
CA SER A 73 7.80 -0.18 -10.03
C SER A 73 6.83 1.01 -9.91
N ILE A 74 5.68 0.84 -9.27
CA ILE A 74 4.76 1.95 -8.99
C ILE A 74 5.31 2.86 -7.88
N LEU A 75 5.90 2.29 -6.83
CA LEU A 75 6.50 3.06 -5.74
C LEU A 75 7.76 3.83 -6.18
N ASP A 76 8.54 3.24 -7.09
CA ASP A 76 9.75 3.82 -7.68
C ASP A 76 9.41 4.87 -8.75
N GLY A 77 8.15 4.89 -9.22
CA GLY A 77 7.65 5.85 -10.21
C GLY A 77 7.91 5.46 -11.67
N ASP A 78 8.32 4.21 -11.93
CA ASP A 78 8.58 3.68 -13.27
C ASP A 78 7.29 3.51 -14.08
N ILE A 79 6.20 3.11 -13.41
CA ILE A 79 4.87 2.95 -14.01
C ILE A 79 3.79 3.68 -13.19
N PRO A 80 2.76 4.25 -13.85
CA PRO A 80 1.64 4.86 -13.12
C PRO A 80 0.82 3.78 -12.39
N ASN A 81 0.11 4.18 -11.33
CA ASN A 81 -0.84 3.33 -10.61
C ASN A 81 -2.16 3.14 -11.40
N GLU A 82 -2.03 2.71 -12.65
CA GLU A 82 -3.14 2.46 -13.57
C GLU A 82 -3.17 0.99 -13.93
N HIS A 83 -4.37 0.45 -14.10
CA HIS A 83 -4.57 -0.97 -14.40
C HIS A 83 -3.87 -1.37 -15.70
N ASP A 84 -4.07 -0.60 -16.77
CA ASP A 84 -3.49 -0.87 -18.10
C ASP A 84 -1.95 -0.88 -18.09
N ALA A 85 -1.34 0.10 -17.41
CA ALA A 85 0.12 0.19 -17.31
C ALA A 85 0.71 -0.96 -16.49
N ALA A 86 0.07 -1.30 -15.38
CA ALA A 86 0.48 -2.44 -14.57
C ALA A 86 0.27 -3.78 -15.29
N TYR A 87 -0.78 -3.91 -16.12
CA TYR A 87 -1.04 -5.08 -16.94
C TYR A 87 0.01 -5.24 -18.05
N ALA A 88 0.38 -4.15 -18.73
CA ALA A 88 1.47 -4.16 -19.71
C ALA A 88 2.81 -4.59 -19.06
N PHE A 89 3.13 -4.03 -17.88
CA PHE A 89 4.33 -4.39 -17.14
C PHE A 89 4.31 -5.84 -16.66
N MET A 90 3.15 -6.33 -16.24
CA MET A 90 2.92 -7.73 -15.87
C MET A 90 3.26 -8.67 -17.03
N ILE A 91 2.79 -8.36 -18.25
CA ILE A 91 3.09 -9.13 -19.46
C ILE A 91 4.59 -9.14 -19.75
N GLU A 92 5.21 -7.95 -19.78
CA GLU A 92 6.64 -7.84 -20.06
C GLU A 92 7.49 -8.64 -19.05
N LYS A 93 7.12 -8.57 -17.76
CA LYS A 93 7.80 -9.36 -16.72
C LYS A 93 7.53 -10.85 -16.83
N GLY A 94 6.32 -11.25 -17.17
CA GLY A 94 5.98 -12.65 -17.39
C GLY A 94 6.79 -13.26 -18.52
N ILE A 95 6.89 -12.57 -19.66
CA ILE A 95 7.71 -12.99 -20.81
C ILE A 95 9.19 -13.09 -20.41
N LYS A 96 9.72 -12.10 -19.67
CA LYS A 96 11.10 -12.15 -19.14
C LYS A 96 11.37 -13.32 -18.19
N LEU A 97 10.34 -13.81 -17.51
CA LEU A 97 10.41 -14.99 -16.65
C LEU A 97 10.22 -16.31 -17.42
N GLY A 98 9.93 -16.26 -18.73
CA GLY A 98 9.67 -17.43 -19.56
C GLY A 98 8.23 -17.92 -19.53
N LEU A 99 7.29 -17.10 -19.05
CA LEU A 99 5.86 -17.43 -19.03
C LEU A 99 5.23 -17.10 -20.39
N THR A 100 4.49 -18.06 -20.94
CA THR A 100 3.66 -17.88 -22.13
C THR A 100 2.31 -17.31 -21.74
N GLN A 101 1.99 -16.14 -22.31
CA GLN A 101 0.65 -15.58 -22.21
C GLN A 101 -0.32 -16.49 -22.97
N VAL A 102 -1.47 -16.75 -22.36
CA VAL A 102 -2.57 -17.41 -23.04
C VAL A 102 -3.43 -16.29 -23.62
N GLU A 103 -3.25 -16.02 -24.91
CA GLU A 103 -4.21 -15.20 -25.65
C GLU A 103 -5.53 -15.99 -25.70
N GLU A 104 -6.53 -15.56 -24.93
CA GLU A 104 -7.91 -15.89 -25.25
C GLU A 104 -8.26 -15.16 -26.55
N LEU A 105 -8.38 -15.95 -27.62
CA LEU A 105 -8.99 -15.60 -28.91
C LEU A 105 -10.46 -15.17 -28.75
#